data_AF-A0A958N6R6-F1
#
_entry.id   AF-A0A958N6R6-F1
#
_cell.length_a   1.000
_cell.length_b   1.000
_cell.length_c   1.000
_cell.angle_alpha   90.00
_cell.angle_beta   90.00
_cell.angle_gamma   90.00
#
_symmetry.space_group_name_H-M   'P 1'
#
loop_
_entity.id
_entity.type
_entity.pdbx_description
1 polymer ?
#
loop_
_entity_poly.entity_id
_entity_poly.type
_entity_poly.pdbx_seq_one_letter_code
_entity_poly.pdbx_strand_id
1 'polypeptide(L)'
;MKAGFIGVIGLPNAGKSTFVNTFVGEKVSIVTAKPQTTRQKVLGIFNAPQAQMIFVDTPGAIKAKEGLNRFLQQEFEKSLEESDALIAVL
;
A
#
# COMPACT_ATOMS: atom_id res chain seq x y z
N MET A 1 -7.90 6.79 -22.24
CA MET A 1 -7.48 6.98 -20.83
C MET A 1 -7.39 5.61 -20.19
N LYS A 2 -6.23 5.21 -19.67
CA LYS A 2 -6.03 3.91 -19.00
C LYS A 2 -6.04 4.09 -17.47
N ALA A 3 -6.42 3.08 -16.72
CA ALA A 3 -6.32 3.08 -15.26
C ALA A 3 -5.84 1.71 -14.77
N GLY A 4 -5.16 1.68 -13.62
CA GLY A 4 -4.73 0.43 -13.01
C GLY A 4 -4.34 0.58 -11.54
N PHE A 5 -4.50 -0.51 -10.80
CA PHE A 5 -4.13 -0.64 -9.39
C PHE A 5 -2.67 -1.08 -9.25
N ILE A 6 -1.93 -0.36 -8.41
CA ILE A 6 -0.51 -0.61 -8.13
C ILE A 6 -0.35 -0.89 -6.64
N GLY A 7 -0.10 -2.14 -6.27
CA GLY A 7 0.15 -2.54 -4.88
C GLY A 7 1.54 -2.10 -4.43
N VAL A 8 1.62 -1.28 -3.37
CA VAL A 8 2.90 -0.87 -2.78
C VAL A 8 3.19 -1.77 -1.59
N ILE A 9 4.13 -2.71 -1.77
CA ILE A 9 4.43 -3.79 -0.83
C ILE A 9 5.82 -3.66 -0.23
N GLY A 10 6.07 -4.36 0.88
CA GLY A 10 7.35 -4.33 1.60
C GLY A 10 7.20 -4.67 3.07
N LEU A 11 8.31 -4.75 3.79
CA LEU A 11 8.31 -5.02 5.23
C LEU A 11 7.62 -3.89 6.02
N PRO A 12 7.16 -4.15 7.26
CA PRO A 12 6.74 -3.08 8.16
C PRO A 12 7.81 -1.99 8.24
N ASN A 13 7.38 -0.72 8.24
CA ASN A 13 8.25 0.46 8.29
C ASN A 13 9.23 0.66 7.11
N ALA A 14 9.12 -0.10 6.01
CA ALA A 14 9.94 0.10 4.80
C ALA A 14 9.72 1.45 4.06
N GLY A 15 8.81 2.31 4.53
CA GLY A 15 8.54 3.61 3.90
C GLY A 15 7.47 3.61 2.80
N LYS A 16 6.68 2.54 2.68
CA LYS A 16 5.55 2.41 1.72
C LYS A 16 4.62 3.65 1.69
N SER A 17 4.08 4.04 2.85
CA SER A 17 3.19 5.21 2.97
C SER A 17 3.89 6.53 2.65
N THR A 18 5.21 6.62 2.90
CA THR A 18 6.02 7.76 2.47
C THR A 18 6.11 7.81 0.95
N PHE A 19 6.42 6.69 0.29
CA PHE A 19 6.45 6.59 -1.16
C PHE A 19 5.12 7.02 -1.78
N VAL A 20 3.99 6.50 -1.26
CA VAL A 20 2.65 6.86 -1.75
C VAL A 20 2.40 8.36 -1.60
N ASN A 21 2.64 8.94 -0.43
CA ASN A 21 2.44 10.38 -0.19
C ASN A 21 3.31 11.24 -1.12
N THR A 22 4.58 10.86 -1.30
CA THR A 22 5.50 11.57 -2.18
C THR A 22 5.03 11.51 -3.64
N PHE A 23 4.56 10.35 -4.09
CA PHE A 23 4.14 10.18 -5.47
C PHE A 23 2.82 10.89 -5.78
N VAL A 24 1.86 10.86 -4.84
CA VAL A 24 0.59 11.58 -4.95
C VAL A 24 0.77 13.09 -4.80
N GLY A 25 1.82 13.54 -4.09
CA GLY A 25 2.10 14.95 -3.83
C GLY A 25 1.36 15.52 -2.61
N GLU A 26 0.58 14.68 -1.91
CA GLU A 26 -0.18 15.04 -0.72
C GLU A 26 -0.09 13.96 0.35
N LYS A 27 -0.36 14.35 1.61
CA LYS A 27 -0.33 13.41 2.74
C LYS A 27 -1.66 12.64 2.84
N VAL A 28 -1.79 11.61 2.02
CA VAL A 28 -2.99 10.76 1.94
C VAL A 28 -2.94 9.54 2.89
N SER A 29 -1.74 9.07 3.22
CA SER A 29 -1.50 7.92 4.12
C SER A 29 -0.76 8.33 5.41
N ILE A 30 -0.99 7.56 6.47
CA ILE A 30 -0.39 7.76 7.79
C ILE A 30 1.06 7.27 7.77
N VAL A 31 2.00 8.17 8.10
CA VAL A 31 3.43 7.86 8.26
C VAL A 31 3.82 7.98 9.72
N THR A 32 4.30 6.89 10.32
CA THR A 32 4.90 6.88 11.67
C THR A 32 5.78 5.65 11.86
N ALA A 33 6.71 5.71 12.83
CA ALA A 33 7.58 4.61 13.19
C ALA A 33 6.87 3.47 13.96
N LYS A 34 5.66 3.73 14.47
CA LYS A 34 4.85 2.69 15.11
C LYS A 34 4.46 1.65 14.06
N PRO A 35 4.72 0.35 14.29
CA PRO A 35 4.28 -0.69 13.36
C PRO A 35 2.74 -0.77 13.32
N GLN A 36 2.20 -1.42 12.27
CA GLN A 36 0.76 -1.70 12.12
C GLN A 36 -0.13 -0.45 11.96
N THR A 37 0.39 0.55 11.26
CA THR A 37 -0.28 1.82 10.97
C THR A 37 -1.32 1.70 9.87
N THR A 38 -0.98 1.01 8.79
CA THR A 38 -1.91 0.72 7.70
C THR A 38 -2.70 -0.55 8.03
N ARG A 39 -3.89 -0.37 8.63
CA ARG A 39 -4.81 -1.46 8.96
C ARG A 39 -5.89 -1.68 7.92
N GLN A 40 -6.21 -0.63 7.16
CA GLN A 40 -7.09 -0.67 6.00
C GLN A 40 -6.33 -0.09 4.81
N LYS A 41 -6.68 -0.54 3.61
CA LYS A 41 -6.07 -0.03 2.37
C LYS A 41 -6.35 1.46 2.23
N VAL A 42 -5.32 2.23 1.95
CA VAL A 42 -5.44 3.64 1.57
C VAL A 42 -5.13 3.75 0.08
N LEU A 43 -5.99 4.44 -0.66
CA LEU A 43 -5.81 4.67 -2.10
C LEU A 43 -5.14 6.02 -2.32
N GLY A 44 -3.97 6.00 -2.95
CA GLY A 44 -3.30 7.18 -3.48
C GLY A 44 -3.51 7.26 -4.98
N ILE A 45 -4.19 8.30 -5.48
CA ILE A 45 -4.50 8.41 -6.91
C ILE A 45 -3.59 9.45 -7.55
N PHE A 46 -2.82 9.04 -8.55
CA PHE A 46 -2.01 9.92 -9.37
C PHE A 46 -2.55 9.96 -10.80
N ASN A 47 -2.87 11.16 -11.29
CA ASN A 47 -3.39 11.38 -12.64
C ASN A 47 -2.27 11.86 -13.56
N ALA A 48 -1.93 11.05 -14.56
CA ALA A 48 -1.07 11.42 -15.68
C ALA A 48 -1.92 11.83 -16.90
N PRO A 49 -1.37 12.52 -17.91
CA PRO A 49 -2.14 13.01 -19.06
C PRO A 49 -2.95 11.95 -19.83
N GLN A 50 -2.54 10.67 -19.80
CA GLN A 50 -3.23 9.58 -20.50
C GLN A 50 -3.52 8.35 -19.63
N ALA A 51 -3.18 8.39 -18.34
CA ALA A 51 -3.29 7.26 -17.43
C ALA A 51 -3.61 7.71 -16.00
N GLN A 52 -4.26 6.84 -15.24
CA GLN A 52 -4.45 6.99 -13.81
C GLN A 52 -3.79 5.82 -13.09
N MET A 53 -2.92 6.13 -12.14
CA MET A 53 -2.24 5.17 -11.28
C MET A 53 -2.89 5.20 -9.91
N ILE A 54 -3.44 4.07 -9.48
CA ILE A 54 -4.13 3.95 -8.19
C ILE A 54 -3.23 3.13 -7.26
N PHE A 55 -2.43 3.81 -6.46
CA PHE A 55 -1.57 3.18 -5.47
C PHE A 55 -2.39 2.62 -4.32
N VAL A 56 -2.19 1.34 -4.02
CA VAL A 56 -2.78 0.68 -2.86
C VAL A 56 -1.68 0.57 -1.80
N ASP A 57 -1.76 1.41 -0.76
CA ASP A 57 -0.87 1.30 0.40
C ASP A 57 -1.28 0.07 1.22
N THR A 58 -0.38 -0.91 1.34
CA THR A 58 -0.67 -2.19 1.99
C THR A 58 -0.08 -2.25 3.40
N PRO A 59 -0.63 -3.10 4.29
CA PRO A 59 0.09 -3.52 5.49
C PRO A 59 1.49 -4.02 5.15
N GLY A 60 2.42 -3.94 6.10
CA GLY A 60 3.75 -4.55 5.93
C GLY A 60 3.64 -6.08 5.90
N ALA A 61 4.47 -6.73 5.09
CA ALA A 61 4.49 -8.19 5.00
C ALA A 61 4.89 -8.81 6.36
N ILE A 62 3.98 -9.58 6.95
CA ILE A 62 4.17 -10.26 8.24
C ILE A 62 3.64 -11.69 8.16
N LYS A 63 4.23 -12.60 8.93
CA LYS A 63 3.69 -13.96 9.13
C LYS A 63 2.94 -14.01 10.45
N ALA A 64 1.68 -14.41 10.42
CA ALA A 64 0.84 -14.42 11.61
C ALA A 64 -0.11 -15.61 11.65
N LYS A 65 -0.38 -16.11 12.86
CA LYS A 65 -1.29 -17.25 13.07
C LYS A 65 -2.70 -16.81 13.48
N GLU A 66 -2.81 -15.74 14.26
CA GLU A 66 -4.08 -15.29 14.87
C GLU A 66 -4.15 -13.77 15.10
N GLY A 67 -5.34 -13.29 15.43
CA GLY A 67 -5.62 -11.92 15.84
C GLY A 67 -5.41 -10.87 14.75
N LEU A 68 -5.10 -9.64 15.17
CA LEU A 68 -4.89 -8.50 14.28
C LEU A 68 -3.82 -8.78 13.22
N ASN A 69 -2.74 -9.45 13.58
CA ASN A 69 -1.66 -9.74 12.64
C ASN A 69 -2.11 -10.68 11.52
N ARG A 70 -3.01 -11.64 11.80
CA ARG A 70 -3.60 -12.49 10.76
C ARG A 70 -4.48 -11.67 9.81
N PHE A 71 -5.28 -10.76 10.36
CA PHE A 71 -6.09 -9.84 9.55
C PHE A 71 -5.20 -8.96 8.64
N LEU A 72 -4.11 -8.40 9.18
CA LEU A 72 -3.16 -7.60 8.39
C LEU A 72 -2.46 -8.43 7.30
N GLN A 73 -2.15 -9.69 7.57
CA GLN A 73 -1.63 -10.61 6.57
C GLN A 73 -2.65 -10.86 5.45
N GLN A 74 -3.93 -11.08 5.79
CA GLN A 74 -5.00 -11.27 4.81
C GLN A 74 -5.21 -10.01 3.95
N GLU A 75 -5.16 -8.82 4.55
CA GLU A 75 -5.25 -7.56 3.80
C GLU A 75 -4.06 -7.36 2.85
N PHE A 76 -2.85 -7.78 3.27
CA PHE A 76 -1.68 -7.79 2.41
C PHE A 76 -1.87 -8.74 1.22
N GLU A 77 -2.26 -9.98 1.47
CA GLU A 77 -2.51 -11.00 0.43
C GLU A 77 -3.59 -10.53 -0.55
N LYS A 78 -4.71 -9.99 -0.05
CA LYS A 78 -5.78 -9.41 -0.88
C LYS A 78 -5.29 -8.27 -1.77
N SER A 79 -4.38 -7.42 -1.28
CA SER A 79 -3.80 -6.36 -2.13
C SER A 79 -2.91 -6.90 -3.24
N LEU A 80 -2.28 -8.06 -3.07
CA LEU A 80 -1.54 -8.71 -4.15
C LEU A 80 -2.49 -9.19 -5.26
N GLU A 81 -3.64 -9.76 -4.89
CA GLU A 81 -4.62 -10.29 -5.83
C GLU A 81 -5.35 -9.18 -6.62
N GLU A 82 -5.62 -8.04 -5.99
CA GLU A 82 -6.36 -6.93 -6.59
C GLU A 82 -5.48 -5.99 -7.44
N SER A 83 -4.16 -6.17 -7.46
CA SER A 83 -3.23 -5.26 -8.12
C SER A 83 -2.91 -5.71 -9.55
N ASP A 84 -2.96 -4.76 -10.50
CA ASP A 84 -2.49 -4.97 -11.88
C ASP A 84 -0.95 -5.02 -11.95
N ALA A 85 -0.27 -4.33 -11.01
CA ALA A 85 1.19 -4.31 -10.88
C ALA A 85 1.61 -4.15 -9.41
N LEU A 86 2.85 -4.53 -9.10
CA LEU A 86 3.42 -4.42 -7.75
C LEU A 86 4.70 -3.59 -7.74
N ILE A 87 4.85 -2.75 -6.71
CA ILE A 87 6.09 -2.05 -6.38
C ILE A 87 6.56 -2.55 -5.01
N ALA A 88 7.75 -3.12 -4.97
CA ALA A 88 8.39 -3.53 -3.72
C ALA A 88 9.30 -2.41 -3.19
N VAL A 89 9.02 -1.95 -1.98
CA VAL A 89 9.87 -1.04 -1.22
C VAL A 89 10.67 -1.87 -0.20
N LEU A 90 12.00 -1.79 -0.31
CA LEU A 90 12.95 -2.61 0.45
C LEU A 90 13.49 -1.87 1.67
#